data_AF-A0A3Q7INA5-F1
#
_entry.id   AF-A0A3Q7INA5-F1
#
_cell.length_a   1.000
_cell.length_b   1.000
_cell.length_c   1.000
_cell.angle_alpha   90.00
_cell.angle_beta   90.00
_cell.angle_gamma   90.00
#
_symmetry.space_group_name_H-M   'P 1'
#
loop_
_entity.id
_entity.type
_entity.pdbx_description
1 polymer ?
#
loop_
_entity_poly.entity_id
_entity_poly.type
_entity_poly.pdbx_seq_one_letter_code
_entity_poly.pdbx_strand_id
1 'polypeptide(L)'
;MSSLSTNFPIPFLNFIVQSSDPSIFNSQGIFPQPTNAPYIAGNGKEDVTVIFRRRGGDDLEQSHTQWAKTVRSSPDVIEMSFYPITLLLEGIKGKEHLERAISLYLEYKPQIEELRYFLEFQVPRVWAPVQDRFPGQQRKEPVCRHLQFSMMGQKLYVSQEQVSVGRKPVTGMRLTLEGSKSNRLCIYLQHLTNLPKILLPCWDTHVAIGAPKWQGPEEQDSRWFEPVKWKNFSHVSTAPIECPETFIGDDHSGVYIVTGAQLGVWEFGSRNVLYMKLLYSRLPGCTIRRSLWDHTPNDKSNKKINCENSNGDASSVTGENIVGNKLAKFVDMTEMSKGPQDPPGHWLVTGGKLGVEKGRIVLRLKYSLLNY
;
A
#
# COMPACT_ATOMS: atom_id res chain seq x y z
N MET A 1 -29.58 43.27 -30.23
CA MET A 1 -30.60 42.45 -29.55
C MET A 1 -30.69 41.11 -30.25
N SER A 2 -30.01 40.10 -29.73
CA SER A 2 -30.26 38.66 -29.95
C SER A 2 -29.27 37.87 -29.10
N SER A 3 -29.59 37.67 -27.82
CA SER A 3 -28.83 36.79 -26.94
C SER A 3 -29.31 35.35 -27.14
N LEU A 4 -28.44 34.53 -27.74
CA LEU A 4 -28.57 33.08 -27.78
C LEU A 4 -28.37 32.53 -26.36
N SER A 5 -29.41 31.90 -25.79
CA SER A 5 -29.28 31.11 -24.56
C SER A 5 -28.76 29.71 -24.92
N THR A 6 -27.51 29.43 -24.60
CA THR A 6 -26.98 28.07 -24.59
C THR A 6 -27.22 27.46 -23.22
N ASN A 7 -28.27 26.67 -23.09
CA ASN A 7 -28.47 25.76 -21.97
C ASN A 7 -27.45 24.62 -22.08
N PHE A 8 -26.42 24.64 -21.25
CA PHE A 8 -25.59 23.46 -21.00
C PHE A 8 -26.14 22.70 -19.79
N PRO A 9 -26.45 21.39 -19.91
CA PRO A 9 -26.85 20.59 -18.76
C PRO A 9 -25.62 20.36 -17.86
N ILE A 10 -25.66 20.92 -16.65
CA ILE A 10 -24.65 20.67 -15.60
C ILE A 10 -24.96 19.30 -14.99
N PRO A 11 -24.01 18.35 -14.95
CA PRO A 11 -24.24 17.07 -14.31
C PRO A 11 -24.29 17.26 -12.79
N PHE A 12 -25.47 17.10 -12.20
CA PHE A 12 -25.62 16.98 -10.76
C PHE A 12 -25.04 15.64 -10.31
N LEU A 13 -23.96 15.67 -9.55
CA LEU A 13 -23.44 14.50 -8.84
C LEU A 13 -24.33 14.25 -7.62
N ASN A 14 -25.27 13.32 -7.75
CA ASN A 14 -26.03 12.79 -6.62
C ASN A 14 -25.10 11.89 -5.79
N PHE A 15 -24.50 12.45 -4.74
CA PHE A 15 -23.81 11.64 -3.73
C PHE A 15 -24.83 11.03 -2.77
N ILE A 16 -25.10 9.74 -2.93
CA ILE A 16 -25.69 8.94 -1.84
C ILE A 16 -24.54 8.63 -0.89
N VAL A 17 -24.43 9.40 0.19
CA VAL A 17 -23.54 9.04 1.31
C VAL A 17 -24.17 7.84 2.01
N GLN A 18 -23.77 6.63 1.63
CA GLN A 18 -23.96 5.46 2.48
C GLN A 18 -22.94 5.57 3.61
N SER A 19 -23.32 6.25 4.70
CA SER A 19 -22.51 6.31 5.91
C SER A 19 -22.68 5.02 6.71
N SER A 20 -21.65 4.19 6.71
CA SER A 20 -21.47 3.10 7.69
C SER A 20 -20.98 3.61 9.05
N ASP A 21 -20.75 4.91 9.19
CA ASP A 21 -20.32 5.57 10.42
C ASP A 21 -21.43 6.49 10.96
N PRO A 22 -22.00 6.21 12.16
CA PRO A 22 -23.02 7.06 12.78
C PRO A 22 -22.45 8.39 13.32
N SER A 23 -21.14 8.62 13.22
CA SER A 23 -20.42 9.75 13.82
C SER A 23 -20.51 11.07 13.05
N ILE A 24 -20.84 11.05 11.75
CA ILE A 24 -20.92 12.28 10.93
C ILE A 24 -22.11 13.16 11.33
N PHE A 25 -23.10 12.62 12.05
CA PHE A 25 -24.25 13.37 12.57
C PHE A 25 -24.21 13.61 14.09
N ASN A 26 -23.09 13.28 14.78
CA ASN A 26 -22.96 13.33 16.24
C ASN A 26 -22.46 14.67 16.80
N SER A 27 -22.59 15.78 16.08
CA SER A 27 -22.22 17.12 16.60
C SER A 27 -23.28 17.74 17.52
N GLN A 28 -24.32 17.00 17.91
CA GLN A 28 -25.20 17.36 19.02
C GLN A 28 -25.29 16.15 19.96
N GLY A 29 -25.16 16.44 21.26
CA GLY A 29 -24.95 15.45 22.32
C GLY A 29 -25.88 14.25 22.24
N ILE A 30 -25.34 13.09 22.62
CA ILE A 30 -26.11 11.87 22.86
C ILE A 30 -27.07 12.15 24.03
N PHE A 31 -28.28 12.62 23.71
CA PHE A 31 -29.36 12.68 24.68
C PHE A 31 -30.03 11.30 24.77
N PRO A 32 -30.48 10.90 25.98
CA PRO A 32 -30.93 9.55 26.24
C PRO A 32 -32.09 9.18 25.32
N GLN A 33 -32.05 7.97 24.78
CA GLN A 33 -33.15 7.43 23.98
C GLN A 33 -34.45 7.51 24.77
N PRO A 34 -35.58 7.87 24.14
CA PRO A 34 -36.88 7.75 24.80
C PRO A 34 -37.07 6.28 25.20
N THR A 35 -37.35 6.03 26.48
CA THR A 35 -37.45 4.72 27.14
C THR A 35 -38.47 3.74 26.52
N ASN A 36 -39.20 4.17 25.49
CA ASN A 36 -40.30 3.44 24.85
C ASN A 36 -40.04 3.12 23.37
N ALA A 37 -38.81 2.74 23.01
CA ALA A 37 -38.60 2.08 21.72
C ALA A 37 -39.25 0.68 21.77
N PRO A 38 -40.20 0.34 20.87
CA PRO A 38 -40.78 -1.00 20.85
C PRO A 38 -39.69 -2.02 20.53
N TYR A 39 -39.30 -2.81 21.55
CA TYR A 39 -38.53 -4.03 21.36
C TYR A 39 -39.43 -5.03 20.67
N ILE A 40 -39.23 -5.25 19.37
CA ILE A 40 -39.84 -6.39 18.69
C ILE A 40 -38.96 -7.59 19.03
N ALA A 41 -39.35 -8.32 20.08
CA ALA A 41 -38.76 -9.63 20.37
C ALA A 41 -39.16 -10.59 19.23
N GLY A 42 -38.35 -10.60 18.18
CA GLY A 42 -38.44 -11.58 17.11
C GLY A 42 -38.16 -12.95 17.68
N ASN A 43 -38.98 -13.93 17.29
CA ASN A 43 -38.86 -15.33 17.67
C ASN A 43 -37.49 -15.89 17.20
N GLY A 44 -36.47 -15.76 18.03
CA GLY A 44 -35.33 -16.67 18.14
C GLY A 44 -34.24 -16.68 17.06
N LYS A 45 -34.09 -15.71 16.15
CA LYS A 45 -32.91 -15.73 15.24
C LYS A 45 -32.08 -14.48 14.99
N GLU A 46 -32.56 -13.24 15.15
CA GLU A 46 -31.71 -12.06 14.99
C GLU A 46 -32.21 -10.92 15.89
N ASP A 47 -31.31 -10.32 16.69
CA ASP A 47 -31.62 -9.15 17.50
C ASP A 47 -31.70 -7.90 16.61
N VAL A 48 -32.92 -7.42 16.37
CA VAL A 48 -33.18 -6.21 15.57
C VAL A 48 -33.25 -5.00 16.50
N THR A 49 -32.28 -4.09 16.39
CA THR A 49 -32.31 -2.80 17.08
C THR A 49 -32.93 -1.73 16.17
N VAL A 50 -34.07 -1.17 16.57
CA VAL A 50 -34.70 -0.05 15.86
C VAL A 50 -34.27 1.26 16.50
N ILE A 51 -33.66 2.15 15.70
CA ILE A 51 -33.22 3.47 16.14
C ILE A 51 -34.13 4.53 15.53
N PHE A 52 -34.90 5.21 16.37
CA PHE A 52 -35.72 6.36 15.96
C PHE A 52 -34.88 7.64 16.01
N ARG A 53 -34.89 8.41 14.92
CA ARG A 53 -34.29 9.75 14.87
C ARG A 53 -35.31 10.76 14.41
N ARG A 54 -35.46 11.84 15.17
CA ARG A 54 -36.30 13.00 14.87
C ARG A 54 -35.40 14.19 14.52
N ARG A 55 -35.88 15.08 13.65
CA ARG A 55 -35.18 16.30 13.23
C ARG A 55 -36.11 17.48 13.40
N GLY A 56 -35.70 18.46 14.20
CA GLY A 56 -36.53 19.60 14.57
C GLY A 56 -37.65 19.24 15.54
N GLY A 57 -38.47 20.24 15.85
CA GLY A 57 -39.47 20.18 16.91
C GLY A 57 -38.85 20.21 18.31
N ASP A 58 -39.66 19.88 19.30
CA ASP A 58 -39.26 19.75 20.70
C ASP A 58 -38.93 18.29 21.02
N ASP A 59 -37.65 18.00 21.24
CA ASP A 59 -37.18 16.64 21.53
C ASP A 59 -37.68 16.08 22.86
N LEU A 60 -38.20 16.92 23.76
CA LEU A 60 -38.76 16.50 25.04
C LEU A 60 -40.15 15.86 24.89
N GLU A 61 -40.86 16.12 23.79
CA GLU A 61 -42.18 15.54 23.53
C GLU A 61 -42.08 14.04 23.21
N GLN A 62 -42.73 13.19 24.01
CA GLN A 62 -42.68 11.74 23.83
C GLN A 62 -43.66 11.24 22.76
N SER A 63 -44.79 11.92 22.59
CA SER A 63 -45.79 11.54 21.59
C SER A 63 -45.41 12.06 20.21
N HIS A 64 -45.33 11.16 19.22
CA HIS A 64 -45.03 11.53 17.84
C HIS A 64 -46.03 12.56 17.28
N THR A 65 -47.32 12.43 17.60
CA THR A 65 -48.37 13.35 17.12
C THR A 65 -48.30 14.73 17.75
N GLN A 66 -47.76 14.85 18.98
CA GLN A 66 -47.55 16.15 19.62
C GLN A 66 -46.24 16.78 19.15
N TRP A 67 -45.16 16.00 19.07
CA TRP A 67 -43.90 16.41 18.47
C TRP A 67 -44.08 16.94 17.03
N ALA A 68 -44.86 16.25 16.19
CA ALA A 68 -45.10 16.68 14.80
C ALA A 68 -45.70 18.09 14.71
N LYS A 69 -46.46 18.53 15.73
CA LYS A 69 -47.01 19.89 15.80
C LYS A 69 -45.95 20.93 16.15
N THR A 70 -44.90 20.56 16.89
CA THR A 70 -43.82 21.48 17.32
C THR A 70 -42.75 21.68 16.24
N VAL A 71 -42.73 20.84 15.19
CA VAL A 71 -41.80 21.00 14.05
C VAL A 71 -41.94 22.36 13.37
N ARG A 72 -43.18 22.91 13.28
CA ARG A 72 -43.41 24.22 12.64
C ARG A 72 -42.75 25.37 13.40
N SER A 73 -42.69 25.30 14.73
CA SER A 73 -42.08 26.33 15.57
C SER A 73 -40.57 26.19 15.68
N SER A 74 -40.04 24.98 15.50
CA SER A 74 -38.61 24.69 15.60
C SER A 74 -38.14 23.80 14.44
N PRO A 75 -38.17 24.27 13.18
CA PRO A 75 -37.79 23.44 12.03
C PRO A 75 -36.29 23.13 12.03
N ASP A 76 -35.92 21.96 11.51
CA ASP A 76 -34.53 21.56 11.28
C ASP A 76 -34.37 21.02 9.84
N VAL A 77 -33.13 20.93 9.38
CA VAL A 77 -32.82 20.49 8.03
C VAL A 77 -33.05 18.99 7.89
N ILE A 78 -34.03 18.63 7.05
CA ILE A 78 -34.39 17.24 6.74
C ILE A 78 -33.72 16.73 5.46
N GLU A 79 -33.34 17.64 4.56
CA GLU A 79 -32.75 17.33 3.27
C GLU A 79 -31.82 18.47 2.84
N MET A 80 -30.68 18.12 2.24
CA MET A 80 -29.67 19.07 1.78
C MET A 80 -29.25 18.74 0.35
N SER A 81 -29.07 19.78 -0.47
CA SER A 81 -28.35 19.69 -1.73
C SER A 81 -26.94 20.24 -1.53
N PHE A 82 -25.92 19.47 -1.93
CA PHE A 82 -24.53 19.87 -1.76
C PHE A 82 -23.98 20.51 -3.03
N TYR A 83 -23.28 21.63 -2.86
CA TYR A 83 -22.57 22.32 -3.94
C TYR A 83 -21.06 22.22 -3.68
N PRO A 84 -20.26 21.62 -4.59
CA PRO A 84 -18.83 21.48 -4.38
C PRO A 84 -18.14 22.84 -4.23
N ILE A 85 -17.32 22.99 -3.18
CA ILE A 85 -16.54 24.22 -2.95
C ILE A 85 -15.63 24.55 -4.14
N THR A 86 -15.20 23.55 -4.92
CA THR A 86 -14.35 23.75 -6.10
C THR A 86 -15.04 24.57 -7.19
N LEU A 87 -16.37 24.53 -7.30
CA LEU A 87 -17.12 25.37 -8.24
C LEU A 87 -17.14 26.84 -7.81
N LEU A 88 -16.99 27.13 -6.52
CA LEU A 88 -16.88 28.51 -6.02
C LEU A 88 -15.48 29.13 -6.27
N LEU A 89 -14.50 28.30 -6.67
CA LEU A 89 -13.11 28.68 -6.86
C LEU A 89 -12.71 28.75 -8.35
N GLU A 90 -13.69 28.92 -9.26
CA GLU A 90 -13.40 29.08 -10.68
C GLU A 90 -12.47 30.26 -10.96
N GLY A 91 -11.48 30.05 -11.83
CA GLY A 91 -10.45 31.04 -12.15
C GLY A 91 -9.31 31.17 -11.12
N ILE A 92 -9.38 30.50 -9.96
CA ILE A 92 -8.31 30.53 -8.96
C ILE A 92 -7.24 29.50 -9.30
N LYS A 93 -5.98 29.94 -9.38
CA LYS A 93 -4.82 29.05 -9.58
C LYS A 93 -4.73 28.04 -8.44
N GLY A 94 -4.58 26.76 -8.79
CA GLY A 94 -4.45 25.67 -7.81
C GLY A 94 -5.76 24.99 -7.39
N LYS A 95 -6.92 25.38 -7.94
CA LYS A 95 -8.21 24.68 -7.75
C LYS A 95 -8.09 23.17 -7.98
N GLU A 96 -7.36 22.75 -9.02
CA GLU A 96 -7.14 21.34 -9.37
C GLU A 96 -6.49 20.53 -8.23
N HIS A 97 -5.64 21.16 -7.41
CA HIS A 97 -5.02 20.50 -6.26
C HIS A 97 -6.05 20.21 -5.16
N LEU A 98 -6.96 21.16 -4.90
CA LEU A 98 -8.04 20.97 -3.93
C LEU A 98 -9.03 19.91 -4.43
N GLU A 99 -9.39 19.97 -5.71
CA GLU A 99 -10.30 19.00 -6.34
C GLU A 99 -9.74 17.57 -6.28
N ARG A 100 -8.44 17.42 -6.53
CA ARG A 100 -7.71 16.15 -6.33
C ARG A 100 -7.72 15.72 -4.86
N ALA A 101 -7.45 16.62 -3.92
CA ALA A 101 -7.42 16.30 -2.49
C ALA A 101 -8.80 15.85 -1.97
N ILE A 102 -9.87 16.51 -2.39
CA ILE A 102 -11.26 16.13 -2.08
C ILE A 102 -11.59 14.75 -2.67
N SER A 103 -11.22 14.51 -3.94
CA SER A 103 -11.44 13.22 -4.60
C SER A 103 -10.74 12.09 -3.84
N LEU A 104 -9.48 12.30 -3.46
CA LEU A 104 -8.70 11.35 -2.66
C LEU A 104 -9.32 11.14 -1.26
N TYR A 105 -9.82 12.19 -0.61
CA TYR A 105 -10.50 12.04 0.68
C TYR A 105 -11.79 11.23 0.55
N LEU A 106 -12.61 11.48 -0.48
CA LEU A 106 -13.86 10.77 -0.69
C LEU A 106 -13.65 9.30 -1.08
N GLU A 107 -12.59 9.01 -1.84
CA GLU A 107 -12.22 7.65 -2.25
C GLU A 107 -11.70 6.82 -1.06
N TYR A 108 -10.76 7.38 -0.29
CA TYR A 108 -10.01 6.62 0.73
C TYR A 108 -10.48 6.83 2.17
N LYS A 109 -11.16 7.96 2.44
CA LYS A 109 -11.65 8.38 3.76
C LYS A 109 -10.62 8.19 4.89
N PRO A 110 -9.39 8.71 4.75
CA PRO A 110 -8.39 8.60 5.81
C PRO A 110 -8.86 9.35 7.06
N GLN A 111 -8.38 8.91 8.24
CA GLN A 111 -8.58 9.63 9.49
C GLN A 111 -8.07 11.08 9.37
N ILE A 112 -8.79 12.02 9.97
CA ILE A 112 -8.52 13.45 9.76
C ILE A 112 -7.12 13.86 10.26
N GLU A 113 -6.64 13.20 11.31
CA GLU A 113 -5.31 13.38 11.89
C GLU A 113 -4.19 12.94 10.93
N GLU A 114 -4.47 11.97 10.06
CA GLU A 114 -3.53 11.41 9.09
C GLU A 114 -3.66 12.06 7.71
N LEU A 115 -4.71 12.86 7.47
CA LEU A 115 -5.05 13.40 6.15
C LEU A 115 -3.88 14.16 5.52
N ARG A 116 -3.17 14.96 6.31
CA ARG A 116 -2.00 15.71 5.84
C ARG A 116 -0.91 14.76 5.31
N TYR A 117 -0.55 13.74 6.09
CA TYR A 117 0.47 12.77 5.71
C TYR A 117 0.03 11.93 4.52
N PHE A 118 -1.24 11.51 4.52
CA PHE A 118 -1.84 10.80 3.41
C PHE A 118 -1.71 11.57 2.10
N LEU A 119 -2.13 12.84 2.07
CA LEU A 119 -2.08 13.67 0.85
C LEU A 119 -0.65 13.91 0.35
N GLU A 120 0.30 14.16 1.27
CA GLU A 120 1.73 14.32 0.93
C GLU A 120 2.34 13.07 0.29
N PHE A 121 1.82 11.89 0.62
CA PHE A 121 2.27 10.61 0.07
C PHE A 121 1.51 10.17 -1.20
N GLN A 122 0.56 10.97 -1.70
CA GLN A 122 -0.13 10.72 -2.98
C GLN A 122 0.69 11.18 -4.19
N VAL A 123 1.97 10.81 -4.15
CA VAL A 123 2.96 10.99 -5.22
C VAL A 123 2.95 9.77 -6.13
N PRO A 124 3.16 9.92 -7.46
CA PRO A 124 3.29 8.78 -8.36
C PRO A 124 4.36 7.80 -7.90
N ARG A 125 4.02 6.51 -7.91
CA ARG A 125 4.91 5.39 -7.58
C ARG A 125 5.47 4.80 -8.86
N VAL A 126 6.76 4.51 -8.89
CA VAL A 126 7.43 3.85 -10.02
C VAL A 126 8.32 2.72 -9.51
N TRP A 127 8.62 1.77 -10.39
CA TRP A 127 9.47 0.64 -10.11
C TRP A 127 10.90 0.89 -10.60
N ALA A 128 11.88 0.52 -9.76
CA ALA A 128 13.29 0.49 -10.08
C ALA A 128 13.82 -0.96 -10.01
N PRO A 129 14.72 -1.38 -10.92
CA PRO A 129 15.20 -0.62 -12.08
C PRO A 129 14.07 -0.38 -13.11
N VAL A 130 14.11 0.75 -13.80
CA VAL A 130 13.14 1.04 -14.87
C VAL A 130 13.41 0.07 -16.02
N GLN A 131 12.39 -0.65 -16.48
CA GLN A 131 12.51 -1.57 -17.60
C GLN A 131 12.55 -0.80 -18.93
N ASP A 132 13.63 -0.06 -19.19
CA ASP A 132 13.92 0.44 -20.54
C ASP A 132 14.46 -0.72 -21.38
N ARG A 133 13.54 -1.58 -21.85
CA ARG A 133 13.85 -2.56 -22.89
C ARG A 133 13.63 -1.92 -24.23
N PHE A 134 14.65 -1.24 -24.75
CA PHE A 134 14.75 -1.08 -26.19
C PHE A 134 14.87 -2.47 -26.82
N PRO A 135 14.00 -2.85 -27.79
CA PRO A 135 14.08 -4.16 -28.42
C PRO A 135 15.47 -4.32 -29.07
N GLY A 136 16.26 -5.27 -28.55
CA GLY A 136 17.59 -5.62 -29.10
C GLY A 136 18.79 -5.41 -28.17
N GLN A 137 18.64 -4.70 -27.04
CA GLN A 137 19.78 -4.48 -26.13
C GLN A 137 19.93 -5.64 -25.13
N GLN A 138 20.56 -6.72 -25.57
CA GLN A 138 21.05 -7.79 -24.69
C GLN A 138 22.18 -7.21 -23.83
N ARG A 139 21.91 -6.83 -22.57
CA ARG A 139 22.98 -6.53 -21.61
C ARG A 139 23.92 -7.74 -21.56
N LYS A 140 25.24 -7.53 -21.69
CA LYS A 140 26.25 -8.59 -21.47
C LYS A 140 25.95 -9.25 -20.13
N GLU A 141 25.61 -10.53 -20.15
CA GLU A 141 25.14 -11.22 -18.96
C GLU A 141 26.28 -11.28 -17.93
N PRO A 142 26.11 -10.70 -16.73
CA PRO A 142 27.06 -10.97 -15.65
C PRO A 142 27.06 -12.47 -15.36
N VAL A 143 28.19 -12.99 -14.86
CA VAL A 143 28.29 -14.37 -14.39
C VAL A 143 27.36 -14.53 -13.19
N CYS A 144 26.10 -14.89 -13.43
CA CYS A 144 25.11 -15.03 -12.37
C CYS A 144 25.39 -16.31 -11.60
N ARG A 145 25.55 -16.20 -10.27
CA ARG A 145 25.43 -17.35 -9.38
C ARG A 145 24.04 -17.95 -9.49
N HIS A 146 23.90 -19.24 -9.17
CA HIS A 146 22.65 -19.95 -9.40
C HIS A 146 22.24 -20.82 -8.22
N LEU A 147 20.93 -21.02 -8.12
CA LEU A 147 20.29 -21.99 -7.25
C LEU A 147 19.89 -23.20 -8.07
N GLN A 148 19.94 -24.38 -7.46
CA GLN A 148 19.52 -25.63 -8.07
C GLN A 148 18.64 -26.40 -7.08
N PHE A 149 17.47 -26.85 -7.55
CA PHE A 149 16.45 -27.48 -6.70
C PHE A 149 16.39 -29.01 -6.83
N SER A 150 17.21 -29.61 -7.68
CA SER A 150 17.38 -31.07 -7.85
C SER A 150 18.65 -31.38 -8.64
N MET A 151 19.20 -32.59 -8.52
CA MET A 151 20.52 -32.96 -9.10
C MET A 151 20.60 -32.70 -10.63
N MET A 152 19.56 -33.05 -11.38
CA MET A 152 19.44 -32.75 -12.82
C MET A 152 18.41 -31.63 -13.11
N GLY A 153 18.20 -30.75 -12.13
CA GLY A 153 17.22 -29.66 -12.23
C GLY A 153 17.74 -28.46 -13.01
N GLN A 154 16.79 -27.66 -13.52
CA GLN A 154 17.10 -26.35 -14.08
C GLN A 154 17.73 -25.43 -13.02
N LYS A 155 18.66 -24.59 -13.47
CA LYS A 155 19.36 -23.61 -12.65
C LYS A 155 18.60 -22.28 -12.66
N LEU A 156 18.32 -21.75 -11.47
CA LEU A 156 17.77 -20.41 -11.28
C LEU A 156 18.93 -19.46 -11.03
N TYR A 157 19.25 -18.64 -12.02
CA TYR A 157 20.30 -17.62 -11.92
C TYR A 157 19.81 -16.46 -11.06
N VAL A 158 20.70 -15.86 -10.27
CA VAL A 158 20.37 -14.73 -9.39
C VAL A 158 21.12 -13.50 -9.90
N SER A 159 20.37 -12.43 -10.18
CA SER A 159 20.95 -11.13 -10.50
C SER A 159 21.54 -10.51 -9.24
N GLN A 160 22.83 -10.16 -9.29
CA GLN A 160 23.54 -9.47 -8.20
C GLN A 160 23.59 -7.95 -8.42
N GLU A 161 22.79 -7.42 -9.35
CA GLU A 161 22.68 -5.98 -9.59
C GLU A 161 22.18 -5.27 -8.32
N GLN A 162 22.88 -4.21 -7.93
CA GLN A 162 22.49 -3.36 -6.80
C GLN A 162 21.42 -2.39 -7.28
N VAL A 163 20.20 -2.51 -6.74
CA VAL A 163 19.12 -1.56 -7.03
C VAL A 163 19.12 -0.52 -5.93
N SER A 164 19.35 0.75 -6.29
CA SER A 164 19.28 1.89 -5.37
C SER A 164 18.43 3.00 -5.97
N VAL A 165 17.57 3.60 -5.15
CA VAL A 165 16.66 4.68 -5.57
C VAL A 165 17.07 6.05 -5.01
N GLY A 166 18.24 6.13 -4.34
CA GLY A 166 18.76 7.36 -3.75
C GLY A 166 17.86 7.88 -2.61
N ARG A 167 17.69 9.20 -2.52
CA ARG A 167 16.83 9.88 -1.53
C ARG A 167 15.35 9.83 -1.93
N LYS A 168 14.85 8.62 -2.20
CA LYS A 168 13.45 8.38 -2.54
C LYS A 168 12.88 7.31 -1.62
N PRO A 169 11.75 7.57 -0.96
CA PRO A 169 11.15 6.61 -0.05
C PRO A 169 10.63 5.39 -0.82
N VAL A 170 11.02 4.20 -0.35
CA VAL A 170 10.53 2.93 -0.87
C VAL A 170 9.21 2.56 -0.17
N THR A 171 8.20 2.22 -0.97
CA THR A 171 6.84 1.86 -0.50
C THR A 171 6.49 0.40 -0.80
N GLY A 172 7.36 -0.33 -1.49
CA GLY A 172 7.15 -1.73 -1.81
C GLY A 172 8.34 -2.37 -2.51
N MET A 173 8.31 -3.69 -2.64
CA MET A 173 9.29 -4.50 -3.33
C MET A 173 8.64 -5.74 -3.97
N ARG A 174 9.27 -6.32 -4.98
CA ARG A 174 8.83 -7.58 -5.59
C ARG A 174 10.00 -8.39 -6.14
N LEU A 175 9.82 -9.70 -6.20
CA LEU A 175 10.72 -10.62 -6.90
C LEU A 175 10.15 -10.89 -8.31
N THR A 176 11.02 -10.95 -9.31
CA THR A 176 10.60 -11.23 -10.70
C THR A 176 11.58 -12.18 -11.39
N LEU A 177 11.07 -12.89 -12.39
CA LEU A 177 11.87 -13.77 -13.24
C LEU A 177 12.06 -13.14 -14.62
N GLU A 178 13.31 -12.88 -14.98
CA GLU A 178 13.72 -12.28 -16.24
C GLU A 178 14.45 -13.24 -17.17
N GLY A 179 14.68 -12.77 -18.40
CA GLY A 179 15.31 -13.52 -19.48
C GLY A 179 14.31 -14.27 -20.34
N SER A 180 14.74 -14.68 -21.54
CA SER A 180 13.93 -15.44 -22.49
C SER A 180 13.44 -16.79 -21.91
N LYS A 181 14.19 -17.35 -20.96
CA LYS A 181 13.86 -18.58 -20.24
C LYS A 181 13.24 -18.34 -18.86
N SER A 182 12.92 -17.08 -18.50
CA SER A 182 12.49 -16.63 -17.16
C SER A 182 13.17 -17.37 -16.01
N ASN A 183 14.50 -17.49 -16.11
CA ASN A 183 15.35 -18.27 -15.21
C ASN A 183 16.33 -17.37 -14.43
N ARG A 184 16.11 -16.05 -14.45
CA ARG A 184 16.91 -15.07 -13.74
C ARG A 184 16.07 -14.35 -12.69
N LEU A 185 16.35 -14.61 -11.42
CA LEU A 185 15.73 -13.95 -10.28
C LEU A 185 16.28 -12.53 -10.11
N CYS A 186 15.39 -11.55 -10.11
CA CYS A 186 15.69 -10.13 -9.91
C CYS A 186 14.81 -9.55 -8.80
N ILE A 187 15.30 -8.52 -8.12
CA ILE A 187 14.56 -7.74 -7.12
C ILE A 187 14.24 -6.36 -7.67
N TYR A 188 13.02 -5.89 -7.40
CA TYR A 188 12.52 -4.60 -7.81
C TYR A 188 12.01 -3.81 -6.60
N LEU A 189 12.19 -2.50 -6.63
CA LEU A 189 11.78 -1.57 -5.60
C LEU A 189 10.74 -0.61 -6.14
N GLN A 190 9.62 -0.47 -5.43
CA GLN A 190 8.64 0.57 -5.70
C GLN A 190 8.98 1.77 -4.83
N HIS A 191 9.15 2.94 -5.45
CA HIS A 191 9.48 4.17 -4.74
C HIS A 191 8.63 5.34 -5.24
N LEU A 192 8.54 6.38 -4.42
CA LEU A 192 7.91 7.63 -4.84
C LEU A 192 8.81 8.34 -5.85
N THR A 193 8.21 8.87 -6.91
CA THR A 193 8.93 9.62 -7.97
C THR A 193 9.60 10.87 -7.43
N ASN A 194 8.89 11.59 -6.56
CA ASN A 194 9.32 12.80 -5.86
C ASN A 194 9.35 12.58 -4.35
N LEU A 195 10.18 13.36 -3.66
CA LEU A 195 10.24 13.38 -2.20
C LEU A 195 9.02 14.13 -1.64
N PRO A 196 8.21 13.54 -0.73
CA PRO A 196 7.11 14.23 -0.06
C PRO A 196 7.60 15.51 0.63
N LYS A 197 6.79 16.58 0.62
CA LYS A 197 7.24 17.89 1.14
C LYS A 197 7.55 17.85 2.62
N ILE A 198 6.84 17.00 3.35
CA ILE A 198 7.07 16.77 4.77
C ILE A 198 8.48 16.21 5.08
N LEU A 199 9.10 15.53 4.12
CA LEU A 199 10.45 14.98 4.25
C LEU A 199 11.54 15.93 3.76
N LEU A 200 11.21 17.04 3.08
CA LEU A 200 12.22 17.98 2.58
C LEU A 200 13.10 18.57 3.71
N PRO A 201 12.56 18.99 4.87
CA PRO A 201 13.38 19.59 5.92
C PRO A 201 14.48 18.67 6.47
N CYS A 202 14.23 17.36 6.48
CA CYS A 202 15.15 16.36 7.03
C CYS A 202 15.87 15.52 5.96
N TRP A 203 15.43 15.56 4.70
CA TRP A 203 15.91 14.65 3.66
C TRP A 203 16.11 15.26 2.27
N ASP A 204 16.03 16.59 2.13
CA ASP A 204 16.44 17.28 0.91
C ASP A 204 17.94 17.10 0.62
N THR A 205 18.36 17.25 -0.64
CA THR A 205 19.71 17.04 -1.16
C THR A 205 20.82 17.66 -0.30
N HIS A 206 20.57 18.85 0.26
CA HIS A 206 21.55 19.59 1.07
C HIS A 206 21.71 19.07 2.50
N VAL A 207 20.77 18.24 2.99
CA VAL A 207 20.80 17.72 4.35
C VAL A 207 21.84 16.61 4.47
N ALA A 208 22.72 16.72 5.46
CA ALA A 208 23.77 15.73 5.75
C ALA A 208 23.19 14.51 6.49
N ILE A 209 22.90 13.45 5.74
CA ILE A 209 22.34 12.21 6.30
C ILE A 209 23.38 11.10 6.53
N GLY A 210 24.63 11.32 6.13
CA GLY A 210 25.68 10.31 6.13
C GLY A 210 25.62 9.39 4.91
N ALA A 211 26.58 8.47 4.80
CA ALA A 211 26.61 7.50 3.73
C ALA A 211 25.54 6.40 3.95
N PRO A 212 24.83 5.97 2.90
CA PRO A 212 23.88 4.88 3.01
C PRO A 212 24.63 3.58 3.34
N LYS A 213 24.04 2.74 4.21
CA LYS A 213 24.68 1.54 4.76
C LYS A 213 23.99 0.28 4.23
N TRP A 214 24.75 -0.61 3.61
CA TRP A 214 24.26 -1.95 3.27
C TRP A 214 24.20 -2.83 4.51
N GLN A 215 23.07 -3.49 4.70
CA GLN A 215 22.87 -4.49 5.74
C GLN A 215 22.31 -5.78 5.14
N GLY A 216 22.67 -6.90 5.72
CA GLY A 216 22.17 -8.21 5.33
C GLY A 216 22.57 -9.28 6.34
N PRO A 217 22.14 -10.51 6.09
CA PRO A 217 22.42 -11.63 6.97
C PRO A 217 23.92 -11.97 7.00
N GLU A 218 24.36 -12.53 8.12
CA GLU A 218 25.70 -13.07 8.27
C GLU A 218 25.80 -14.46 7.65
N GLU A 219 26.87 -14.72 6.89
CA GLU A 219 27.09 -15.98 6.16
C GLU A 219 27.25 -17.20 7.08
N GLN A 220 27.63 -16.98 8.34
CA GLN A 220 27.90 -18.04 9.31
C GLN A 220 26.67 -18.44 10.15
N ASP A 221 25.59 -17.66 10.15
CA ASP A 221 24.40 -17.97 10.95
C ASP A 221 23.45 -18.93 10.21
N SER A 222 23.84 -20.20 10.16
CA SER A 222 23.08 -21.25 9.47
C SER A 222 21.72 -21.56 10.09
N ARG A 223 21.40 -20.99 11.27
CA ARG A 223 20.09 -21.17 11.92
C ARG A 223 18.95 -20.60 11.09
N TRP A 224 19.25 -19.62 10.25
CA TRP A 224 18.30 -18.96 9.36
C TRP A 224 18.26 -19.59 7.96
N PHE A 225 18.92 -20.73 7.73
CA PHE A 225 18.96 -21.34 6.40
C PHE A 225 17.83 -22.34 6.24
N GLU A 226 16.82 -21.97 5.47
CA GLU A 226 15.68 -22.82 5.19
C GLU A 226 15.79 -23.44 3.79
N PRO A 227 15.62 -24.77 3.66
CA PRO A 227 15.64 -25.43 2.36
C PRO A 227 14.38 -25.06 1.56
N VAL A 228 14.54 -24.69 0.28
CA VAL A 228 13.39 -24.33 -0.56
C VAL A 228 12.50 -25.55 -0.84
N LYS A 229 13.09 -26.69 -1.18
CA LYS A 229 12.32 -27.92 -1.46
C LYS A 229 12.90 -29.14 -0.77
N TRP A 230 14.20 -29.34 -0.91
CA TRP A 230 14.91 -30.52 -0.44
C TRP A 230 16.11 -30.10 0.40
N LYS A 231 16.35 -30.81 1.51
CA LYS A 231 17.42 -30.49 2.48
C LYS A 231 18.85 -30.48 1.92
N ASN A 232 19.09 -31.12 0.79
CA ASN A 232 20.42 -31.23 0.18
C ASN A 232 20.68 -30.25 -0.95
N PHE A 233 19.72 -29.38 -1.26
CA PHE A 233 19.76 -28.46 -2.40
C PHE A 233 19.74 -27.01 -1.92
N SER A 234 19.40 -26.07 -2.79
CA SER A 234 19.44 -24.65 -2.44
C SER A 234 18.58 -24.27 -1.23
N HIS A 235 19.13 -23.39 -0.40
CA HIS A 235 18.47 -22.81 0.76
C HIS A 235 18.26 -21.31 0.57
N VAL A 236 17.47 -20.71 1.46
CA VAL A 236 17.23 -19.27 1.56
C VAL A 236 17.57 -18.84 2.97
N SER A 237 18.31 -17.74 3.11
CA SER A 237 18.50 -17.07 4.38
C SER A 237 17.21 -16.32 4.75
N THR A 238 16.57 -16.74 5.84
CA THR A 238 15.32 -16.18 6.35
C THR A 238 15.53 -15.18 7.49
N ALA A 239 16.79 -14.78 7.72
CA ALA A 239 17.12 -13.83 8.77
C ALA A 239 16.46 -12.46 8.48
N PRO A 240 15.82 -11.83 9.48
CA PRO A 240 15.26 -10.50 9.33
C PRO A 240 16.38 -9.48 9.10
N ILE A 241 16.22 -8.66 8.06
CA ILE A 241 17.11 -7.53 7.78
C ILE A 241 16.38 -6.28 8.25
N GLU A 242 16.82 -5.78 9.39
CA GLU A 242 16.36 -4.53 9.99
C GLU A 242 17.60 -3.75 10.44
N CYS A 243 17.54 -2.42 10.36
CA CYS A 243 18.58 -1.59 10.95
C CYS A 243 18.36 -1.54 12.47
N PRO A 244 19.30 -2.03 13.31
CA PRO A 244 19.17 -1.93 14.76
C PRO A 244 19.03 -0.46 15.16
N GLU A 245 18.16 -0.16 16.13
CA GLU A 245 18.01 1.16 16.76
C GLU A 245 19.24 1.58 17.60
N THR A 246 20.33 0.83 17.50
CA THR A 246 21.49 0.92 18.38
C THR A 246 22.78 1.14 17.60
N PHE A 247 23.00 2.38 17.16
CA PHE A 247 24.34 2.96 17.35
C PHE A 247 24.26 3.78 18.63
N ILE A 248 24.18 3.09 19.77
CA ILE A 248 24.26 3.71 21.11
C ILE A 248 25.67 4.31 21.18
N GLY A 249 25.76 5.63 21.00
CA GLY A 249 27.02 6.36 21.05
C GLY A 249 27.04 7.71 20.33
N ASP A 250 26.20 7.92 19.31
CA ASP A 250 26.15 9.20 18.59
C ASP A 250 24.86 9.96 18.94
N ASP A 251 25.00 11.26 19.24
CA ASP A 251 23.96 12.27 19.49
C ASP A 251 22.97 12.49 18.31
N HIS A 252 22.73 11.48 17.47
CA HIS A 252 22.12 11.61 16.15
C HIS A 252 20.87 10.75 16.05
N SER A 253 19.83 11.13 16.81
CA SER A 253 18.49 10.54 16.70
C SER A 253 17.98 10.60 15.25
N GLY A 254 17.56 9.45 14.74
CA GLY A 254 17.03 9.34 13.39
C GLY A 254 16.64 7.91 13.03
N VAL A 255 15.74 7.79 12.07
CA VAL A 255 15.24 6.50 11.59
C VAL A 255 16.02 6.08 10.35
N TYR A 256 16.21 4.79 10.15
CA TYR A 256 16.76 4.26 8.91
C TYR A 256 15.65 3.61 8.08
N ILE A 257 15.49 4.06 6.84
CA ILE A 257 14.56 3.48 5.87
C ILE A 257 15.32 2.81 4.74
N VAL A 258 14.66 1.88 4.06
CA VAL A 258 15.23 1.17 2.93
C VAL A 258 15.16 2.05 1.67
N THR A 259 16.29 2.17 0.98
CA THR A 259 16.43 2.91 -0.29
C THR A 259 17.14 2.10 -1.37
N GLY A 260 17.42 0.82 -1.09
CA GLY A 260 18.02 -0.08 -2.06
C GLY A 260 17.93 -1.53 -1.61
N ALA A 261 18.13 -2.43 -2.55
CA ALA A 261 18.16 -3.86 -2.29
C ALA A 261 19.08 -4.58 -3.30
N GLN A 262 19.61 -5.71 -2.88
CA GLN A 262 20.46 -6.57 -3.69
C GLN A 262 20.20 -8.03 -3.31
N LEU A 263 20.18 -8.91 -4.30
CA LEU A 263 20.20 -10.36 -4.08
C LEU A 263 21.61 -10.90 -4.22
N GLY A 264 21.93 -11.94 -3.47
CA GLY A 264 23.21 -12.64 -3.55
C GLY A 264 23.06 -14.11 -3.26
N VAL A 265 24.11 -14.87 -3.59
CA VAL A 265 24.15 -16.32 -3.35
C VAL A 265 25.46 -16.65 -2.67
N TRP A 266 25.41 -17.31 -1.51
CA TRP A 266 26.58 -17.94 -0.89
C TRP A 266 26.73 -19.36 -1.43
N GLU A 267 27.96 -19.75 -1.73
CA GLU A 267 28.29 -21.02 -2.38
C GLU A 267 28.88 -21.99 -1.36
N PHE A 268 28.09 -22.96 -0.91
CA PHE A 268 28.55 -24.04 -0.03
C PHE A 268 28.54 -25.39 -0.79
N GLY A 269 29.20 -25.42 -1.95
CA GLY A 269 29.28 -26.61 -2.81
C GLY A 269 27.92 -26.99 -3.41
N SER A 270 27.28 -28.04 -2.88
CA SER A 270 25.94 -28.48 -3.33
C SER A 270 24.78 -27.68 -2.72
N ARG A 271 25.06 -26.89 -1.66
CA ARG A 271 24.06 -26.12 -0.91
C ARG A 271 24.26 -24.62 -1.12
N ASN A 272 23.80 -24.10 -2.24
CA ASN A 272 23.81 -22.65 -2.46
C ASN A 272 22.72 -21.96 -1.64
N VAL A 273 23.05 -20.89 -0.93
CA VAL A 273 22.10 -20.14 -0.09
C VAL A 273 21.81 -18.78 -0.71
N LEU A 274 20.55 -18.52 -1.03
CA LEU A 274 20.08 -17.21 -1.46
C LEU A 274 19.97 -16.28 -0.25
N TYR A 275 20.52 -15.08 -0.36
CA TYR A 275 20.35 -14.02 0.62
C TYR A 275 19.95 -12.70 -0.04
N MET A 276 19.41 -11.81 0.78
CA MET A 276 19.07 -10.44 0.39
C MET A 276 19.91 -9.47 1.23
N LYS A 277 20.27 -8.33 0.66
CA LYS A 277 20.82 -7.18 1.36
C LYS A 277 19.92 -5.98 1.10
N LEU A 278 19.73 -5.14 2.11
CA LEU A 278 18.99 -3.89 2.02
C LEU A 278 19.94 -2.71 2.25
N LEU A 279 19.78 -1.66 1.47
CA LEU A 279 20.50 -0.40 1.63
C LEU A 279 19.65 0.52 2.49
N TYR A 280 20.23 1.00 3.57
CA TYR A 280 19.57 1.90 4.51
C TYR A 280 20.07 3.33 4.35
N SER A 281 19.13 4.29 4.37
CA SER A 281 19.42 5.72 4.45
C SER A 281 18.81 6.30 5.71
N ARG A 282 19.56 7.21 6.34
CA ARG A 282 19.14 7.87 7.58
C ARG A 282 18.17 9.00 7.27
N LEU A 283 17.13 9.09 8.09
CA LEU A 283 16.16 10.17 8.21
C LEU A 283 16.36 10.84 9.58
N PRO A 284 17.11 11.95 9.66
CA PRO A 284 17.32 12.66 10.91
C PRO A 284 16.02 13.26 11.45
N GLY A 285 15.86 13.33 12.77
CA GLY A 285 14.73 14.00 13.42
C GLY A 285 13.40 13.25 13.38
N CYS A 286 13.26 12.26 12.50
CA CYS A 286 12.08 11.39 12.48
C CYS A 286 12.17 10.29 13.55
N THR A 287 11.02 9.75 13.97
CA THR A 287 10.92 8.57 14.85
C THR A 287 9.91 7.56 14.32
N ILE A 288 10.06 6.28 14.66
CA ILE A 288 9.10 5.24 14.27
C ILE A 288 7.88 5.34 15.20
N ARG A 289 6.70 5.64 14.63
CA ARG A 289 5.43 5.65 15.35
C ARG A 289 4.86 4.24 15.51
N ARG A 290 4.87 3.48 14.41
CA ARG A 290 4.33 2.12 14.34
C ARG A 290 5.07 1.33 13.29
N SER A 291 5.32 0.05 13.55
CA SER A 291 5.84 -0.89 12.56
C SER A 291 4.98 -2.14 12.48
N LEU A 292 4.91 -2.74 11.30
CA LEU A 292 4.26 -4.03 11.09
C LEU A 292 5.03 -4.86 10.06
N TRP A 293 5.06 -6.16 10.28
CA TRP A 293 5.51 -7.13 9.29
C TRP A 293 4.31 -7.56 8.44
N ASP A 294 4.46 -7.45 7.12
CA ASP A 294 3.42 -7.93 6.21
C ASP A 294 3.67 -9.40 5.86
N HIS A 295 2.87 -10.26 6.47
CA HIS A 295 2.86 -11.70 6.26
C HIS A 295 1.84 -12.14 5.21
N THR A 296 1.19 -11.21 4.50
CA THR A 296 0.18 -11.53 3.49
C THR A 296 0.54 -10.89 2.15
N PRO A 297 0.75 -11.69 1.08
CA PRO A 297 0.81 -11.14 -0.27
C PRO A 297 -0.51 -10.43 -0.56
N ASN A 298 -0.49 -9.28 -1.25
CA ASN A 298 -1.69 -8.46 -1.46
C ASN A 298 -2.67 -9.16 -2.43
N ASP A 299 -3.55 -10.03 -1.92
CA ASP A 299 -4.53 -10.82 -2.69
C ASP A 299 -5.71 -9.98 -3.25
N LYS A 300 -5.66 -8.64 -3.14
CA LYS A 300 -6.81 -7.77 -3.44
C LYS A 300 -7.06 -7.48 -4.92
N SER A 301 -6.30 -8.05 -5.87
CA SER A 301 -6.53 -7.84 -7.32
C SER A 301 -7.29 -8.96 -8.04
N ASN A 302 -7.67 -10.06 -7.38
CA ASN A 302 -8.44 -11.14 -8.01
C ASN A 302 -9.90 -11.21 -7.50
N LYS A 303 -10.66 -10.13 -7.66
CA LYS A 303 -12.13 -10.27 -7.79
C LYS A 303 -12.42 -10.82 -9.19
N LYS A 304 -12.38 -12.14 -9.34
CA LYS A 304 -13.03 -12.83 -10.47
C LYS A 304 -14.52 -12.50 -10.39
N ILE A 305 -14.96 -11.58 -11.25
CA ILE A 305 -16.37 -11.43 -11.58
C ILE A 305 -16.76 -12.72 -12.32
N ASN A 306 -17.62 -13.50 -11.68
CA ASN A 306 -18.27 -14.64 -12.30
C ASN A 306 -19.35 -14.09 -13.23
N CYS A 307 -19.15 -14.15 -14.54
CA CYS A 307 -20.22 -13.99 -15.52
C CYS A 307 -20.03 -15.05 -16.61
N GLU A 308 -21.03 -15.92 -16.75
CA GLU A 308 -21.11 -16.96 -17.76
C GLU A 308 -21.36 -16.37 -19.17
N ASN A 309 -20.70 -16.98 -20.14
CA ASN A 309 -21.02 -17.13 -21.57
C ASN A 309 -21.45 -15.90 -22.41
N SER A 310 -20.54 -15.46 -23.29
CA SER A 310 -20.80 -15.36 -24.73
C SER A 310 -19.51 -15.12 -25.52
N ASN A 311 -19.40 -15.78 -26.67
CA ASN A 311 -18.27 -15.77 -27.59
C ASN A 311 -17.93 -14.37 -28.13
N GLY A 312 -16.65 -14.06 -28.28
CA GLY A 312 -16.16 -12.93 -29.06
C GLY A 312 -14.68 -12.64 -28.84
N ASP A 313 -13.87 -12.89 -29.87
CA ASP A 313 -12.44 -12.59 -29.96
C ASP A 313 -12.11 -11.11 -29.69
N ALA A 314 -11.16 -10.84 -28.79
CA ALA A 314 -10.27 -9.68 -28.85
C ALA A 314 -9.04 -9.88 -27.94
N SER A 315 -7.87 -9.83 -28.56
CA SER A 315 -6.52 -9.99 -28.00
C SER A 315 -6.19 -9.02 -26.85
N SER A 316 -5.77 -9.58 -25.71
CA SER A 316 -5.04 -8.89 -24.64
C SER A 316 -3.83 -9.72 -24.24
N VAL A 317 -2.67 -9.29 -24.71
CA VAL A 317 -1.36 -9.95 -24.55
C VAL A 317 -0.87 -9.73 -23.12
N THR A 318 -1.27 -10.61 -22.18
CA THR A 318 -0.64 -10.69 -20.85
C THR A 318 -0.65 -12.09 -20.22
N GLY A 319 -0.87 -13.16 -21.00
CA GLY A 319 -1.06 -14.51 -20.46
C GLY A 319 -0.15 -15.64 -20.98
N GLU A 320 0.61 -15.44 -22.06
CA GLU A 320 1.05 -16.61 -22.86
C GLU A 320 2.42 -17.23 -22.53
N ASN A 321 3.20 -16.74 -21.55
CA ASN A 321 4.53 -17.31 -21.29
C ASN A 321 4.73 -18.01 -19.94
N ILE A 322 3.72 -18.11 -19.07
CA ILE A 322 3.88 -18.72 -17.74
C ILE A 322 3.70 -20.26 -17.79
N VAL A 323 2.99 -20.79 -18.78
CA VAL A 323 2.56 -22.20 -18.81
C VAL A 323 3.71 -23.21 -19.01
N GLY A 324 4.90 -22.76 -19.43
CA GLY A 324 6.06 -23.65 -19.68
C GLY A 324 7.18 -23.63 -18.65
N ASN A 325 7.21 -22.67 -17.71
CA ASN A 325 8.42 -22.43 -16.92
C ASN A 325 8.43 -23.15 -15.57
N LYS A 326 9.13 -24.28 -15.49
CA LYS A 326 9.27 -25.09 -14.28
C LYS A 326 9.91 -24.34 -13.11
N LEU A 327 10.57 -23.18 -13.32
CA LEU A 327 11.19 -22.39 -12.26
C LEU A 327 10.24 -21.41 -11.57
N ALA A 328 9.18 -20.96 -12.25
CA ALA A 328 8.20 -20.02 -11.68
C ALA A 328 7.50 -20.59 -10.44
N LYS A 329 7.39 -21.92 -10.34
CA LYS A 329 6.83 -22.59 -9.16
C LYS A 329 7.67 -22.48 -7.89
N PHE A 330 8.90 -21.98 -7.97
CA PHE A 330 9.81 -21.83 -6.83
C PHE A 330 9.92 -20.40 -6.33
N VAL A 331 9.31 -19.41 -6.99
CA VAL A 331 9.42 -18.00 -6.63
C VAL A 331 8.02 -17.42 -6.56
N ASP A 332 7.69 -16.79 -5.45
CA ASP A 332 6.50 -15.95 -5.35
C ASP A 332 6.82 -14.56 -5.93
N MET A 333 6.14 -14.23 -7.03
CA MET A 333 6.30 -12.96 -7.74
C MET A 333 5.26 -11.92 -7.31
N THR A 334 4.52 -12.18 -6.23
CA THR A 334 3.51 -11.24 -5.73
C THR A 334 4.15 -9.93 -5.28
N GLU A 335 3.51 -8.81 -5.63
CA GLU A 335 3.98 -7.49 -5.25
C GLU A 335 3.66 -7.20 -3.79
N MET A 336 4.70 -6.88 -3.02
CA MET A 336 4.58 -6.42 -1.64
C MET A 336 4.67 -4.90 -1.65
N SER A 337 3.53 -4.21 -1.60
CA SER A 337 3.49 -2.75 -1.49
C SER A 337 2.39 -2.30 -0.56
N LYS A 338 2.61 -1.20 0.15
CA LYS A 338 1.54 -0.47 0.84
C LYS A 338 1.33 0.90 0.24
N GLY A 339 0.07 1.25 0.03
CA GLY A 339 -0.32 2.48 -0.64
C GLY A 339 -1.58 3.10 -0.02
N PRO A 340 -2.31 3.95 -0.77
CA PRO A 340 -3.45 4.69 -0.24
C PRO A 340 -4.62 3.77 0.13
N GLN A 341 -4.69 2.60 -0.53
CA GLN A 341 -5.63 1.52 -0.23
C GLN A 341 -5.39 0.88 1.15
N ASP A 342 -4.24 1.15 1.78
CA ASP A 342 -3.82 0.60 3.07
C ASP A 342 -3.73 1.73 4.11
N PRO A 343 -4.79 1.98 4.90
CA PRO A 343 -4.78 3.04 5.91
C PRO A 343 -3.57 2.93 6.86
N PRO A 344 -2.86 4.03 7.15
CA PRO A 344 -3.18 5.43 6.82
C PRO A 344 -2.55 5.96 5.51
N GLY A 345 -2.04 5.09 4.64
CA GLY A 345 -1.66 5.42 3.25
C GLY A 345 -0.30 6.07 3.03
N HIS A 346 0.53 6.22 4.07
CA HIS A 346 1.88 6.80 4.01
C HIS A 346 2.96 5.87 4.60
N TRP A 347 2.94 4.62 4.15
CA TRP A 347 3.83 3.57 4.62
C TRP A 347 5.22 3.63 3.96
N LEU A 348 6.26 3.39 4.75
CA LEU A 348 7.64 3.28 4.29
C LEU A 348 8.21 1.91 4.63
N VAL A 349 9.05 1.37 3.75
CA VAL A 349 9.77 0.11 4.01
C VAL A 349 10.97 0.39 4.91
N THR A 350 11.02 -0.29 6.07
CA THR A 350 12.10 -0.20 7.08
C THR A 350 12.83 -1.51 7.29
N GLY A 351 12.37 -2.59 6.67
CA GLY A 351 13.03 -3.87 6.75
C GLY A 351 12.44 -4.88 5.80
N GLY A 352 13.07 -6.05 5.74
CA GLY A 352 12.62 -7.12 4.89
C GLY A 352 13.35 -8.41 5.16
N LYS A 353 12.80 -9.50 4.65
CA LYS A 353 13.43 -10.81 4.66
C LYS A 353 12.93 -11.66 3.51
N LEU A 354 13.73 -12.65 3.15
CA LEU A 354 13.26 -13.75 2.34
C LEU A 354 12.64 -14.82 3.26
N GLY A 355 11.78 -15.66 2.70
CA GLY A 355 11.17 -16.79 3.40
C GLY A 355 10.95 -17.96 2.45
N VAL A 356 10.56 -19.10 3.02
CA VAL A 356 10.12 -20.27 2.24
C VAL A 356 8.70 -20.65 2.65
N GLU A 357 7.76 -20.61 1.71
CA GLU A 357 6.37 -21.02 1.96
C GLU A 357 5.89 -21.99 0.88
N LYS A 358 5.45 -23.17 1.31
CA LYS A 358 4.97 -24.24 0.40
C LYS A 358 5.97 -24.55 -0.73
N GLY A 359 7.26 -24.42 -0.42
CA GLY A 359 8.36 -24.64 -1.35
C GLY A 359 8.65 -23.51 -2.35
N ARG A 360 8.13 -22.31 -2.08
CA ARG A 360 8.40 -21.08 -2.84
C ARG A 360 9.21 -20.09 -2.02
N ILE A 361 10.14 -19.42 -2.68
CA ILE A 361 10.86 -18.26 -2.17
C ILE A 361 9.88 -17.10 -2.11
N VAL A 362 9.61 -16.57 -0.91
CA VAL A 362 8.71 -15.44 -0.68
C VAL A 362 9.48 -14.22 -0.18
N LEU A 363 8.97 -13.03 -0.48
CA LEU A 363 9.49 -11.77 0.06
C LEU A 363 8.53 -11.26 1.13
N ARG A 364 9.08 -10.88 2.29
CA ARG A 364 8.34 -10.28 3.40
C ARG A 364 8.94 -8.93 3.72
N LEU A 365 8.11 -7.91 3.89
CA LEU A 365 8.55 -6.54 4.16
C LEU A 365 8.03 -6.08 5.51
N LYS A 366 8.84 -5.25 6.17
CA LYS A 366 8.44 -4.47 7.33
C LYS A 366 8.11 -3.06 6.89
N TYR A 367 6.91 -2.62 7.22
CA TYR A 367 6.43 -1.28 6.96
C TYR A 367 6.36 -0.49 8.26
N SER A 368 6.76 0.77 8.21
CA SER A 368 6.67 1.69 9.33
C SER A 368 5.97 2.98 8.96
N LEU A 369 5.31 3.56 9.95
CA LEU A 369 4.81 4.93 9.97
C LEU A 369 5.77 5.76 10.81
N LEU A 370 6.10 6.94 10.32
CA LEU A 370 7.03 7.85 10.98
C LEU A 370 6.29 9.04 11.58
N ASN A 371 6.83 9.55 12.67
CA ASN A 371 6.63 10.95 13.06
C ASN A 371 7.73 11.75 12.38
N TYR A 372 7.34 12.80 11.65
CA TYR A 372 8.21 13.57 10.77
C TYR A 372 8.75 14.83 11.43
#